data_AF-A0A928KJB3-F1
#
_entry.id   AF-A0A928KJB3-F1
#
_cell.length_a   1.000
_cell.length_b   1.000
_cell.length_c   1.000
_cell.angle_alpha   90.00
_cell.angle_beta   90.00
_cell.angle_gamma   90.00
#
_symmetry.space_group_name_H-M   'P 1'
#
loop_
_entity.id
_entity.type
_entity.pdbx_description
1 polymer ?
#
loop_
_entity_poly.entity_id
_entity_poly.type
_entity_poly.pdbx_seq_one_letter_code
_entity_poly.pdbx_strand_id
1 'polypeptide(L)'
;MSENGNSKVKQLFTEVKTHWKKPAPGKYVPYREYVDIVFAVGNNYAGSKILEYLTFGAACMLMMYHYKLPYLSYSVINIINMPLSYIWTLIWWFVCDNLGFLPKKTEKKLYILYMCLIAVGLFMIFFPFGNLLAGSTNRFVLFMNGLKGISCASAIKILGTNIMFNGWVGARNIFWRKKLIPKFGRYKYSLYCDAIPKVIMVFVLGWAPYYNLGNEVERVWIANLLFAIYNVFGFANNMETCTQNISPNVRERIFVRSYPIKLSHIFYSIFSMILPIIIGKLKYKWEDIALFKWVIPISFLVFVVLTLVFAGRVKERIPQPPLEKKVQINFWDGMFGVMRNRYYWIYTVVGLLDSLGNGMLAFTTVLYLYTFRLSGAAYSIIVALVSFAGTPPDLFTPYFIKRFSYKQIMVFFQY
;
A
#
# COMPACT_ATOMS: atom_id res chain seq x y z
N MET A 1 -7.32 49.99 -5.93
CA MET A 1 -7.49 48.60 -6.42
C MET A 1 -7.45 47.55 -5.29
N SER A 2 -7.81 47.86 -4.03
CA SER A 2 -7.68 46.94 -2.88
C SER A 2 -8.95 46.66 -2.07
N GLU A 3 -10.09 47.31 -2.34
CA GLU A 3 -11.30 47.14 -1.49
C GLU A 3 -12.09 45.85 -1.75
N ASN A 4 -12.10 45.33 -2.98
CA ASN A 4 -12.87 44.12 -3.33
C ASN A 4 -12.27 42.80 -2.80
N GLY A 5 -10.98 42.78 -2.46
CA GLY A 5 -10.32 41.59 -1.91
C GLY A 5 -10.73 41.30 -0.47
N ASN A 6 -10.81 42.35 0.36
CA ASN A 6 -11.13 42.24 1.79
C ASN A 6 -12.58 41.78 2.02
N SER A 7 -13.51 42.20 1.16
CA SER A 7 -14.91 41.77 1.17
C SER A 7 -15.05 40.26 0.91
N LYS A 8 -14.37 39.74 -0.13
CA LYS A 8 -14.41 38.31 -0.48
C LYS A 8 -13.76 37.41 0.59
N VAL A 9 -12.66 37.86 1.21
CA VAL A 9 -12.01 37.13 2.30
C VAL A 9 -12.89 37.06 3.54
N LYS A 10 -13.54 38.18 3.92
CA LYS A 10 -14.51 38.19 5.03
C LYS A 10 -15.73 37.31 4.75
N GLN A 11 -16.24 37.30 3.52
CA GLN A 11 -17.34 36.42 3.11
C GLN A 11 -16.96 34.94 3.19
N LEU A 12 -15.77 34.57 2.69
CA LEU A 12 -15.24 33.20 2.80
C LEU A 12 -15.06 32.76 4.25
N PHE A 13 -14.48 33.63 5.10
CA PHE A 13 -14.30 33.33 6.51
C PHE A 13 -15.65 33.14 7.23
N THR A 14 -16.63 33.98 6.90
CA THR A 14 -17.99 33.85 7.40
C THR A 14 -18.59 32.52 6.94
N GLU A 15 -18.54 32.20 5.64
CA GLU A 15 -19.05 30.94 5.08
C GLU A 15 -18.43 29.70 5.76
N VAL A 16 -17.10 29.69 5.94
CA VAL A 16 -16.39 28.59 6.62
C VAL A 16 -16.86 28.45 8.07
N LYS A 17 -17.04 29.57 8.78
CA LYS A 17 -17.53 29.58 10.15
C LYS A 17 -18.97 29.08 10.25
N THR A 18 -19.86 29.50 9.35
CA THR A 18 -21.27 29.07 9.33
C THR A 18 -21.41 27.59 8.97
N HIS A 19 -20.61 27.10 8.02
CA HIS A 19 -20.66 25.72 7.52
C HIS A 19 -19.55 24.81 8.09
N TRP A 20 -19.04 25.15 9.28
CA TRP A 20 -17.98 24.37 9.93
C TRP A 20 -18.46 22.95 10.30
N LYS A 21 -19.65 22.86 10.92
CA LYS A 21 -20.24 21.58 11.39
C LYS A 21 -21.33 21.03 10.46
N LYS A 22 -21.96 21.88 9.65
CA LYS A 22 -23.03 21.51 8.70
C LYS A 22 -22.55 21.82 7.28
N PRO A 23 -22.76 20.94 6.30
CA PRO A 23 -22.33 21.19 4.93
C PRO A 23 -23.03 22.43 4.36
N ALA A 24 -22.33 23.13 3.46
CA ALA A 24 -22.89 24.26 2.73
C ALA A 24 -23.96 23.80 1.72
N PRO A 25 -24.88 24.67 1.28
CA PRO A 25 -25.86 24.34 0.24
C PRO A 25 -25.18 23.73 -1.00
N GLY A 26 -25.65 22.57 -1.45
CA GLY A 26 -25.09 21.85 -2.60
C GLY A 26 -23.76 21.09 -2.33
N LYS A 27 -23.27 21.10 -1.09
CA LYS A 27 -22.14 20.29 -0.61
C LYS A 27 -22.63 19.20 0.33
N TYR A 28 -21.84 18.14 0.46
CA TYR A 28 -22.14 16.99 1.32
C TYR A 28 -21.15 16.89 2.49
N VAL A 29 -20.00 17.55 2.39
CA VAL A 29 -18.92 17.53 3.38
C VAL A 29 -18.82 18.87 4.12
N PRO A 30 -18.89 18.91 5.47
CA PRO A 30 -18.69 20.12 6.26
C PRO A 30 -17.20 20.48 6.33
N TYR A 31 -16.86 21.77 6.44
CA TYR A 31 -15.47 22.23 6.40
C TYR A 31 -14.59 21.65 7.52
N ARG A 32 -15.13 21.34 8.71
CA ARG A 32 -14.39 20.62 9.76
C ARG A 32 -13.85 19.28 9.28
N GLU A 33 -14.65 18.55 8.50
CA GLU A 33 -14.26 17.23 7.99
C GLU A 33 -13.16 17.34 6.94
N TYR A 34 -13.01 18.47 6.24
CA TYR A 34 -11.85 18.69 5.37
C TYR A 34 -10.55 18.68 6.17
N VAL A 35 -10.55 19.25 7.38
CA VAL A 35 -9.38 19.22 8.28
C VAL A 35 -9.13 17.79 8.78
N ASP A 36 -10.18 17.09 9.21
CA ASP A 36 -10.05 15.69 9.62
C ASP A 36 -9.52 14.81 8.47
N ILE A 37 -9.89 15.11 7.21
CA ILE A 37 -9.37 14.44 6.00
C ILE A 37 -7.88 14.74 5.80
N VAL A 38 -7.44 16.00 5.93
CA VAL A 38 -6.02 16.38 5.84
C VAL A 38 -5.18 15.53 6.79
N PHE A 39 -5.59 15.43 8.06
CA PHE A 39 -4.84 14.64 9.03
C PHE A 39 -5.01 13.14 8.82
N ALA A 40 -6.22 12.62 8.54
CA ALA A 40 -6.42 11.19 8.38
C ALA A 40 -5.67 10.63 7.17
N VAL A 41 -5.81 11.28 6.00
CA VAL A 41 -5.14 10.85 4.76
C VAL A 41 -3.64 11.06 4.86
N GLY A 42 -3.19 12.16 5.45
CA GLY A 42 -1.78 12.51 5.51
C GLY A 42 -0.98 11.59 6.41
N ASN A 43 -1.51 11.29 7.59
CA ASN A 43 -0.90 10.32 8.48
C ASN A 43 -1.00 8.89 7.91
N ASN A 44 -2.08 8.55 7.20
CA ASN A 44 -2.21 7.23 6.57
C ASN A 44 -1.16 7.05 5.45
N TYR A 45 -0.98 8.08 4.63
CA TYR A 45 0.03 8.12 3.57
C TYR A 45 1.45 8.07 4.13
N ALA A 46 1.77 8.94 5.11
CA ALA A 46 3.08 8.96 5.74
C ALA A 46 3.41 7.62 6.42
N GLY A 47 2.45 7.03 7.13
CA GLY A 47 2.58 5.69 7.70
C GLY A 47 2.83 4.62 6.65
N SER A 48 2.08 4.62 5.54
CA SER A 48 2.30 3.70 4.42
C SER A 48 3.70 3.86 3.81
N LYS A 49 4.20 5.09 3.69
CA LYS A 49 5.56 5.35 3.18
C LYS A 49 6.66 4.93 4.13
N ILE A 50 6.44 5.01 5.44
CA ILE A 50 7.40 4.50 6.43
C ILE A 50 7.53 2.98 6.35
N LEU A 51 6.45 2.28 6.03
CA LEU A 51 6.49 0.83 5.80
C LEU A 51 7.32 0.42 4.58
N GLU A 52 7.58 1.31 3.62
CA GLU A 52 8.44 1.02 2.46
C GLU A 52 9.90 0.74 2.89
N TYR A 53 10.35 1.30 4.01
CA TYR A 53 11.65 0.99 4.62
C TYR A 53 11.72 -0.45 5.18
N LEU A 54 10.57 -1.08 5.42
CA LEU A 54 10.41 -2.46 5.91
C LEU A 54 9.70 -3.30 4.85
N THR A 55 10.43 -3.63 3.78
CA THR A 55 9.92 -4.46 2.69
C THR A 55 10.79 -5.69 2.47
N PHE A 56 10.18 -6.80 2.06
CA PHE A 56 10.94 -7.99 1.68
C PHE A 56 11.49 -7.84 0.27
N GLY A 57 12.56 -7.05 0.13
CA GLY A 57 13.16 -6.75 -1.16
C GLY A 57 14.61 -6.32 -1.03
N ALA A 58 15.32 -6.37 -2.16
CA ALA A 58 16.75 -6.04 -2.23
C ALA A 58 17.07 -4.60 -1.79
N ALA A 59 16.09 -3.69 -1.83
CA ALA A 59 16.24 -2.30 -1.39
C ALA A 59 16.16 -2.13 0.15
N CYS A 60 15.75 -3.14 0.91
CA CYS A 60 15.59 -3.02 2.36
C CYS A 60 16.93 -3.24 3.08
N MET A 61 17.47 -2.18 3.67
CA MET A 61 18.77 -2.20 4.35
C MET A 61 18.79 -3.11 5.59
N LEU A 62 17.68 -3.26 6.32
CA LEU A 62 17.56 -4.22 7.44
C LEU A 62 17.93 -5.64 7.00
N MET A 63 17.43 -6.04 5.84
CA MET A 63 17.63 -7.36 5.28
C MET A 63 19.07 -7.59 4.81
N MET A 64 19.63 -6.56 4.19
CA MET A 64 20.97 -6.59 3.62
C MET A 64 22.04 -6.57 4.72
N TYR A 65 22.00 -5.59 5.62
CA TYR A 65 23.06 -5.33 6.58
C TYR A 65 22.91 -6.13 7.87
N HIS A 66 21.69 -6.22 8.42
CA HIS A 66 21.48 -6.87 9.72
C HIS A 66 21.19 -8.36 9.58
N TYR A 67 20.35 -8.75 8.61
CA TYR A 67 20.05 -10.17 8.40
C TYR A 67 21.07 -10.87 7.49
N LYS A 68 21.95 -10.11 6.82
CA LYS A 68 23.05 -10.61 5.99
C LYS A 68 22.55 -11.65 4.96
N LEU A 69 21.43 -11.34 4.33
CA LEU A 69 20.78 -12.21 3.35
C LEU A 69 21.24 -11.86 1.94
N PRO A 70 21.55 -12.84 1.08
CA PRO A 70 22.06 -12.62 -0.27
C PRO A 70 21.01 -12.01 -1.21
N TYR A 71 21.44 -11.10 -2.10
CA TYR A 71 20.57 -10.40 -3.06
C TYR A 71 19.81 -11.33 -4.00
N LEU A 72 20.51 -12.34 -4.52
CA LEU A 72 19.97 -13.23 -5.55
C LEU A 72 18.75 -14.02 -5.03
N SER A 73 18.74 -14.37 -3.75
CA SER A 73 17.64 -15.13 -3.16
C SER A 73 16.31 -14.38 -3.22
N TYR A 74 16.28 -13.05 -3.12
CA TYR A 74 15.03 -12.28 -3.22
C TYR A 74 14.43 -12.34 -4.63
N SER A 75 15.27 -12.17 -5.65
CA SER A 75 14.83 -12.24 -7.04
C SER A 75 14.27 -13.63 -7.36
N VAL A 76 14.94 -14.68 -6.88
CA VAL A 76 14.47 -16.07 -7.06
C VAL A 76 13.14 -16.30 -6.33
N ILE A 77 12.99 -15.86 -5.08
CA ILE A 77 11.73 -15.97 -4.33
C ILE A 77 10.59 -15.24 -5.05
N ASN A 78 10.84 -14.05 -5.58
CA ASN A 78 9.83 -13.29 -6.33
C ASN A 78 9.40 -14.03 -7.61
N ILE A 79 10.34 -14.63 -8.34
CA ILE A 79 10.03 -15.44 -9.53
C ILE A 79 9.18 -16.66 -9.16
N ILE A 80 9.50 -17.35 -8.06
CA ILE A 80 8.71 -18.49 -7.57
C ILE A 80 7.26 -18.08 -7.25
N ASN A 81 7.07 -16.90 -6.64
CA ASN A 81 5.75 -16.43 -6.20
C ASN A 81 4.93 -15.73 -7.31
N MET A 82 5.56 -15.28 -8.39
CA MET A 82 4.94 -14.43 -9.40
C MET A 82 3.71 -15.07 -10.08
N PRO A 83 3.75 -16.32 -10.60
CA PRO A 83 2.60 -16.90 -11.29
C PRO A 83 1.38 -17.07 -10.39
N LEU A 84 1.62 -17.52 -9.15
CA LEU A 84 0.58 -17.70 -8.13
C LEU A 84 -0.09 -16.36 -7.78
N SER A 85 0.69 -15.28 -7.71
CA SER A 85 0.18 -13.94 -7.36
C SER A 85 -0.89 -13.44 -8.33
N TYR A 86 -0.79 -13.75 -9.63
CA TYR A 86 -1.83 -13.38 -10.61
C TYR A 86 -3.13 -14.14 -10.38
N ILE A 87 -3.04 -15.44 -10.10
CA ILE A 87 -4.21 -16.28 -9.79
C ILE A 87 -4.91 -15.75 -8.53
N TRP A 88 -4.13 -15.44 -7.49
CA TRP A 88 -4.66 -14.89 -6.25
C TRP A 88 -5.35 -13.56 -6.43
N THR A 89 -4.79 -12.70 -7.28
CA THR A 89 -5.37 -11.38 -7.57
C THR A 89 -6.75 -11.51 -8.22
N LEU A 90 -6.93 -12.44 -9.16
CA LEU A 90 -8.22 -12.69 -9.80
C LEU A 90 -9.28 -13.19 -8.81
N ILE A 91 -8.93 -14.18 -7.97
CA ILE A 91 -9.82 -14.70 -6.93
C ILE A 91 -10.18 -13.60 -5.94
N TRP A 92 -9.22 -12.74 -5.59
CA TRP A 92 -9.44 -11.61 -4.71
C TRP A 92 -10.41 -10.57 -5.31
N TRP A 93 -10.27 -10.24 -6.60
CA TRP A 93 -11.22 -9.37 -7.31
C TRP A 93 -12.64 -9.92 -7.30
N PHE A 94 -12.80 -11.21 -7.57
CA PHE A 94 -14.09 -11.89 -7.53
C PHE A 94 -14.80 -11.74 -6.17
N VAL A 95 -14.04 -11.86 -5.06
CA VAL A 95 -14.57 -11.67 -3.71
C VAL A 95 -14.88 -10.19 -3.41
N CYS A 96 -14.06 -9.27 -3.91
CA CYS A 96 -14.17 -7.83 -3.61
C CYS A 96 -15.30 -7.13 -4.36
N ASP A 97 -15.60 -7.55 -5.59
CA ASP A 97 -16.61 -6.95 -6.46
C ASP A 97 -18.01 -7.01 -5.82
N ASN A 98 -18.32 -8.14 -5.19
CA ASN A 98 -19.57 -8.34 -4.44
C ASN A 98 -19.52 -7.85 -2.99
N LEU A 99 -18.50 -7.06 -2.61
CA LEU A 99 -18.27 -6.59 -1.24
C LEU A 99 -18.22 -7.74 -0.20
N GLY A 100 -17.83 -8.96 -0.62
CA GLY A 100 -17.87 -10.16 0.22
C GLY A 100 -19.25 -10.79 0.42
N PHE A 101 -20.32 -10.25 -0.18
CA PHE A 101 -21.66 -10.84 -0.17
C PHE A 101 -21.83 -11.80 -1.34
N LEU A 102 -21.32 -13.01 -1.17
CA LEU A 102 -21.39 -14.07 -2.16
C LEU A 102 -22.64 -14.94 -1.94
N PRO A 103 -23.20 -15.57 -2.98
CA PRO A 103 -24.20 -16.62 -2.80
C PRO A 103 -23.68 -17.71 -1.86
N LYS A 104 -24.53 -18.22 -0.95
CA LYS A 104 -24.12 -19.23 0.07
C LYS A 104 -23.39 -20.44 -0.53
N LYS A 105 -23.80 -20.88 -1.73
CA LYS A 105 -23.15 -21.99 -2.46
C LYS A 105 -21.70 -21.62 -2.88
N THR A 106 -21.50 -20.43 -3.41
CA THR A 106 -20.19 -19.92 -3.85
C THR A 106 -19.30 -19.61 -2.65
N GLU A 107 -19.85 -19.03 -1.59
CA GLU A 107 -19.17 -18.80 -0.31
C GLU A 107 -18.62 -20.12 0.26
N LYS A 108 -19.45 -21.18 0.31
CA LYS A 108 -19.01 -22.51 0.78
C LYS A 108 -17.90 -23.10 -0.07
N LYS A 109 -18.01 -23.02 -1.41
CA LYS A 109 -16.95 -23.50 -2.33
C LYS A 109 -15.63 -22.76 -2.12
N LEU A 110 -15.68 -21.43 -1.94
CA LEU A 110 -14.49 -20.63 -1.69
C LEU A 110 -13.87 -20.93 -0.32
N TYR A 111 -14.66 -21.12 0.73
CA TYR A 111 -14.11 -21.54 2.03
C TYR A 111 -13.47 -22.93 1.94
N ILE A 112 -14.09 -23.89 1.25
CA ILE A 112 -13.47 -25.22 1.03
C ILE A 112 -12.13 -25.04 0.31
N LEU A 113 -12.10 -24.26 -0.78
CA LEU A 113 -10.87 -23.97 -1.51
C LEU A 113 -9.81 -23.36 -0.59
N TYR A 114 -10.13 -22.30 0.15
CA TYR A 114 -9.18 -21.65 1.06
C TYR A 114 -8.69 -22.57 2.18
N MET A 115 -9.55 -23.41 2.75
CA MET A 115 -9.16 -24.39 3.77
C MET A 115 -8.24 -25.48 3.19
N CYS A 116 -8.51 -25.94 1.96
CA CYS A 116 -7.61 -26.85 1.26
C CYS A 116 -6.25 -26.19 1.00
N LEU A 117 -6.22 -24.91 0.60
CA LEU A 117 -4.97 -24.17 0.39
C LEU A 117 -4.18 -24.00 1.68
N ILE A 118 -4.86 -23.72 2.81
CA ILE A 118 -4.22 -23.67 4.13
C ILE A 118 -3.62 -25.04 4.47
N ALA A 119 -4.36 -26.13 4.28
CA ALA A 119 -3.87 -27.49 4.56
C ALA A 119 -2.66 -27.87 3.68
N VAL A 120 -2.73 -27.59 2.37
CA VAL A 120 -1.62 -27.82 1.43
C VAL A 120 -0.40 -26.97 1.82
N GLY A 121 -0.60 -25.69 2.14
CA GLY A 121 0.47 -24.81 2.56
C GLY A 121 1.14 -25.26 3.87
N LEU A 122 0.36 -25.68 4.87
CA LEU A 122 0.88 -26.25 6.12
C LEU A 122 1.66 -27.54 5.88
N PHE A 123 1.14 -28.44 5.02
CA PHE A 123 1.85 -29.65 4.63
C PHE A 123 3.21 -29.31 3.99
N MET A 124 3.25 -28.35 3.07
CA MET A 124 4.47 -27.92 2.40
C MET A 124 5.50 -27.28 3.35
N ILE A 125 5.05 -26.68 4.47
CA ILE A 125 5.92 -26.04 5.46
C ILE A 125 6.51 -27.06 6.45
N PHE A 126 5.67 -27.95 6.99
CA PHE A 126 6.03 -28.85 8.08
C PHE A 126 6.61 -30.19 7.61
N PHE A 127 6.30 -30.64 6.40
CA PHE A 127 6.82 -31.91 5.90
C PHE A 127 8.33 -31.83 5.61
N PRO A 128 9.14 -32.82 6.04
CA PRO A 128 10.60 -32.79 5.90
C PRO A 128 11.07 -33.17 4.48
N PHE A 129 10.82 -32.29 3.51
CA PHE A 129 11.25 -32.49 2.11
C PHE A 129 12.77 -32.62 1.93
N GLY A 130 13.56 -32.13 2.89
CA GLY A 130 15.02 -32.26 2.86
C GLY A 130 15.48 -33.71 2.78
N ASN A 131 14.84 -34.60 3.55
CA ASN A 131 15.20 -36.03 3.58
C ASN A 131 14.76 -36.76 2.30
N LEU A 132 13.66 -36.31 1.69
CA LEU A 132 13.14 -36.87 0.43
C LEU A 132 13.99 -36.46 -0.78
N LEU A 133 14.55 -35.25 -0.75
CA LEU A 133 15.31 -34.66 -1.86
C LEU A 133 16.82 -34.87 -1.75
N ALA A 134 17.32 -35.37 -0.62
CA ALA A 134 18.75 -35.57 -0.35
C ALA A 134 19.47 -36.52 -1.35
N GLY A 135 18.73 -37.41 -2.03
CA GLY A 135 19.26 -38.36 -3.01
C GLY A 135 18.84 -38.13 -4.45
N SER A 136 18.17 -37.02 -4.77
CA SER A 136 17.60 -36.83 -6.12
C SER A 136 18.66 -36.39 -7.15
N THR A 137 18.76 -37.10 -8.28
CA THR A 137 19.61 -36.74 -9.43
C THR A 137 18.96 -35.75 -10.41
N ASN A 138 17.82 -35.17 -10.02
CA ASN A 138 17.04 -34.32 -10.91
C ASN A 138 17.75 -32.97 -11.13
N ARG A 139 17.95 -32.58 -12.40
CA ARG A 139 18.65 -31.34 -12.80
C ARG A 139 18.08 -30.10 -12.12
N PHE A 140 16.77 -30.06 -11.90
CA PHE A 140 16.09 -28.94 -11.25
C PHE A 140 16.43 -28.82 -9.75
N VAL A 141 16.56 -29.96 -9.05
CA VAL A 141 16.89 -29.98 -7.61
C VAL A 141 18.35 -29.57 -7.41
N LEU A 142 19.25 -30.06 -8.27
CA LEU A 142 20.66 -29.66 -8.28
C LEU A 142 20.82 -28.17 -8.60
N PHE A 143 20.08 -27.65 -9.58
CA PHE A 143 20.05 -26.23 -9.89
C PHE A 143 19.60 -25.38 -8.69
N MET A 144 18.48 -25.75 -8.06
CA MET A 144 17.96 -25.00 -6.90
C MET A 144 18.87 -25.07 -5.67
N ASN A 145 19.53 -26.22 -5.42
CA ASN A 145 20.50 -26.36 -4.34
C ASN A 145 21.83 -25.64 -4.62
N GLY A 146 22.15 -25.36 -5.89
CA GLY A 146 23.31 -24.57 -6.28
C GLY A 146 23.12 -23.05 -6.10
N LEU A 147 21.91 -22.58 -5.82
CA LEU A 147 21.64 -21.16 -5.61
C LEU A 147 22.01 -20.75 -4.18
N LYS A 148 22.79 -19.66 -4.05
CA LYS A 148 23.17 -19.12 -2.75
C LYS A 148 21.92 -18.74 -1.94
N GLY A 149 21.83 -19.21 -0.69
CA GLY A 149 20.77 -18.90 0.25
C GLY A 149 19.43 -19.62 0.03
N ILE A 150 19.30 -20.49 -0.99
CA ILE A 150 18.07 -21.25 -1.26
C ILE A 150 18.43 -22.73 -1.47
N SER A 151 17.65 -23.61 -0.88
CA SER A 151 17.61 -25.03 -1.23
C SER A 151 16.26 -25.39 -1.84
N CYS A 152 16.18 -26.53 -2.53
CA CYS A 152 14.91 -27.02 -3.06
C CYS A 152 13.87 -27.23 -1.96
N ALA A 153 14.30 -27.74 -0.80
CA ALA A 153 13.44 -27.88 0.37
C ALA A 153 12.97 -26.52 0.92
N SER A 154 13.83 -25.49 0.97
CA SER A 154 13.41 -24.15 1.41
C SER A 154 12.48 -23.49 0.40
N ALA A 155 12.69 -23.69 -0.91
CA ALA A 155 11.82 -23.17 -1.96
C ALA A 155 10.40 -23.75 -1.87
N ILE A 156 10.26 -25.04 -1.56
CA ILE A 156 8.96 -25.68 -1.31
C ILE A 156 8.27 -25.04 -0.09
N LYS A 157 9.02 -24.81 1.00
CA LYS A 157 8.49 -24.13 2.19
C LYS A 157 8.04 -22.70 1.89
N ILE A 158 8.82 -21.95 1.10
CA ILE A 158 8.51 -20.58 0.66
C ILE A 158 7.22 -20.55 -0.17
N LEU A 159 7.05 -21.50 -1.10
CA LEU A 159 5.84 -21.62 -1.91
C LEU A 159 4.64 -22.04 -1.06
N GLY A 160 4.82 -23.00 -0.16
CA GLY A 160 3.80 -23.41 0.82
C GLY A 160 3.31 -22.25 1.69
N THR A 161 4.24 -21.38 2.08
CA THR A 161 3.97 -20.14 2.82
C THR A 161 3.12 -19.17 2.01
N ASN A 162 3.45 -18.94 0.75
CA ASN A 162 2.63 -18.10 -0.15
C ASN A 162 1.20 -18.66 -0.28
N ILE A 163 1.06 -19.97 -0.50
CA ILE A 163 -0.23 -20.63 -0.66
C ILE A 163 -1.07 -20.55 0.63
N MET A 164 -0.45 -20.89 1.77
CA MET A 164 -1.10 -20.85 3.08
C MET A 164 -1.65 -19.45 3.38
N PHE A 165 -0.83 -18.41 3.15
CA PHE A 165 -1.22 -17.04 3.46
C PHE A 165 -2.31 -16.52 2.53
N ASN A 166 -2.26 -16.81 1.23
CA ASN A 166 -3.34 -16.43 0.33
C ASN A 166 -4.65 -17.15 0.68
N GLY A 167 -4.57 -18.42 1.09
CA GLY A 167 -5.70 -19.16 1.64
C GLY A 167 -6.30 -18.49 2.88
N TRP A 168 -5.47 -18.19 3.87
CA TRP A 168 -5.87 -17.50 5.10
C TRP A 168 -6.47 -16.12 4.84
N VAL A 169 -5.78 -15.27 4.07
CA VAL A 169 -6.21 -13.91 3.76
C VAL A 169 -7.54 -13.93 3.01
N GLY A 170 -7.72 -14.85 2.06
CA GLY A 170 -8.97 -15.04 1.33
C GLY A 170 -10.14 -15.38 2.25
N ALA A 171 -9.99 -16.40 3.11
CA ALA A 171 -11.01 -16.80 4.07
C ALA A 171 -11.33 -15.68 5.08
N ARG A 172 -10.30 -15.06 5.65
CA ARG A 172 -10.41 -13.93 6.58
C ARG A 172 -11.14 -12.76 5.95
N ASN A 173 -10.84 -12.41 4.70
CA ASN A 173 -11.44 -11.27 4.01
C ASN A 173 -12.94 -11.47 3.78
N ILE A 174 -13.41 -12.67 3.45
CA ILE A 174 -14.86 -12.95 3.35
C ILE A 174 -15.54 -12.69 4.70
N PHE A 175 -14.98 -13.24 5.78
CA PHE A 175 -15.50 -13.08 7.13
C PHE A 175 -15.54 -11.61 7.59
N TRP A 176 -14.42 -10.90 7.45
CA TRP A 176 -14.31 -9.48 7.81
C TRP A 176 -15.28 -8.62 7.01
N ARG A 177 -15.39 -8.84 5.69
CA ARG A 177 -16.30 -8.06 4.85
C ARG A 177 -17.76 -8.23 5.28
N LYS A 178 -18.18 -9.46 5.59
CA LYS A 178 -19.54 -9.77 6.04
C LYS A 178 -19.89 -9.12 7.38
N LYS A 179 -18.97 -9.14 8.35
CA LYS A 179 -19.22 -8.68 9.73
C LYS A 179 -18.88 -7.20 9.97
N LEU A 180 -17.86 -6.68 9.30
CA LEU A 180 -17.25 -5.39 9.63
C LEU A 180 -17.59 -4.27 8.64
N ILE A 181 -17.94 -4.57 7.38
CA ILE A 181 -18.46 -3.55 6.46
C ILE A 181 -19.71 -2.87 7.02
N PRO A 182 -20.71 -3.59 7.59
CA PRO A 182 -21.89 -2.93 8.17
C PRO A 182 -21.57 -1.98 9.32
N LYS A 183 -20.47 -2.22 10.05
CA LYS A 183 -20.08 -1.45 11.25
C LYS A 183 -19.14 -0.28 10.93
N PHE A 184 -18.18 -0.49 10.02
CA PHE A 184 -17.07 0.46 9.80
C PHE A 184 -17.07 1.10 8.39
N GLY A 185 -17.91 0.65 7.47
CA GLY A 185 -17.92 1.11 6.08
C GLY A 185 -16.99 0.30 5.16
N ARG A 186 -17.01 0.59 3.86
CA ARG A 186 -16.29 -0.18 2.82
C ARG A 186 -14.79 0.01 2.88
N TYR A 187 -14.29 1.18 3.27
CA TYR A 187 -12.87 1.48 3.17
C TYR A 187 -12.15 1.46 4.52
N LYS A 188 -12.84 1.86 5.58
CA LYS A 188 -12.21 1.97 6.90
C LYS A 188 -12.08 0.65 7.64
N TYR A 189 -12.87 -0.37 7.31
CA TYR A 189 -12.81 -1.64 8.03
C TYR A 189 -11.41 -2.27 7.98
N SER A 190 -10.75 -2.28 6.81
CA SER A 190 -9.40 -2.84 6.68
C SER A 190 -8.40 -2.06 7.53
N LEU A 191 -8.50 -0.72 7.51
CA LEU A 191 -7.66 0.13 8.36
C LEU A 191 -7.78 -0.23 9.84
N TYR A 192 -9.00 -0.38 10.38
CA TYR A 192 -9.19 -0.71 11.80
C TYR A 192 -8.74 -2.13 12.17
N CYS A 193 -8.88 -3.09 11.27
CA CYS A 193 -8.52 -4.49 11.55
C CYS A 193 -7.02 -4.74 11.44
N ASP A 194 -6.38 -4.11 10.47
CA ASP A 194 -4.99 -4.39 10.12
C ASP A 194 -3.99 -3.47 10.84
N ALA A 195 -4.41 -2.28 11.30
CA ALA A 195 -3.50 -1.30 11.93
C ALA A 195 -2.77 -1.84 13.16
N ILE A 196 -3.50 -2.42 14.13
CA ILE A 196 -2.90 -2.90 15.39
C ILE A 196 -1.97 -4.09 15.14
N PRO A 197 -2.38 -5.17 14.43
CA PRO A 197 -1.47 -6.26 14.10
C PRO A 197 -0.24 -5.80 13.32
N LYS A 198 -0.40 -4.82 12.40
CA LYS A 198 0.72 -4.27 11.63
C LYS A 198 1.75 -3.58 12.52
N VAL A 199 1.31 -2.78 13.49
CA VAL A 199 2.21 -2.14 14.48
C VAL A 199 3.01 -3.20 15.22
N ILE A 200 2.34 -4.24 15.74
CA ILE A 200 3.01 -5.34 16.46
C ILE A 200 4.08 -5.98 15.57
N MET A 201 3.73 -6.31 14.31
CA MET A 201 4.67 -6.92 13.38
C MET A 201 5.86 -6.03 13.04
N VAL A 202 5.67 -4.71 12.94
CA VAL A 202 6.77 -3.75 12.72
C VAL A 202 7.77 -3.77 13.89
N PHE A 203 7.29 -3.82 15.13
CA PHE A 203 8.15 -3.97 16.30
C PHE A 203 8.86 -5.33 16.32
N VAL A 204 8.14 -6.43 16.07
CA VAL A 204 8.72 -7.79 16.00
C VAL A 204 9.84 -7.84 14.96
N LEU A 205 9.62 -7.26 13.78
CA LEU A 205 10.63 -7.17 12.72
C LEU A 205 11.89 -6.42 13.13
N GLY A 206 11.79 -5.36 13.94
CA GLY A 206 12.99 -4.63 14.39
C GLY A 206 13.83 -5.43 15.39
N TRP A 207 13.19 -6.27 16.19
CA TRP A 207 13.81 -6.92 17.36
C TRP A 207 14.23 -8.36 17.15
N ALA A 208 13.79 -9.00 16.08
CA ALA A 208 14.03 -10.41 15.85
C ALA A 208 15.54 -10.73 15.63
N PRO A 209 16.14 -11.65 16.41
CA PRO A 209 17.59 -11.90 16.39
C PRO A 209 18.00 -12.94 15.33
N TYR A 210 17.74 -12.68 14.04
CA TYR A 210 18.00 -13.66 12.97
C TYR A 210 19.49 -13.88 12.66
N TYR A 211 20.35 -12.98 13.10
CA TYR A 211 21.81 -13.08 12.95
C TYR A 211 22.41 -14.25 13.75
N ASN A 212 21.67 -14.79 14.73
CA ASN A 212 22.14 -15.92 15.55
C ASN A 212 21.93 -17.29 14.88
N LEU A 213 21.18 -17.37 13.78
CA LEU A 213 20.98 -18.61 13.02
C LEU A 213 22.20 -18.83 12.11
N GLY A 214 22.95 -19.90 12.33
CA GLY A 214 24.18 -20.21 11.57
C GLY A 214 23.94 -20.58 10.10
N ASN A 215 22.78 -21.15 9.76
CA ASN A 215 22.45 -21.61 8.41
C ASN A 215 21.81 -20.49 7.56
N GLU A 216 22.48 -20.10 6.46
CA GLU A 216 22.01 -19.05 5.53
C GLU A 216 20.63 -19.38 4.93
N VAL A 217 20.43 -20.64 4.53
CA VAL A 217 19.16 -21.12 3.94
C VAL A 217 17.99 -21.04 4.93
N GLU A 218 18.24 -21.39 6.20
CA GLU A 218 17.21 -21.30 7.24
C GLU A 218 16.85 -19.85 7.53
N ARG A 219 17.84 -18.96 7.54
CA ARG A 219 17.64 -17.52 7.74
C ARG A 219 16.78 -16.91 6.64
N VAL A 220 17.02 -17.25 5.36
CA VAL A 220 16.23 -16.80 4.21
C VAL A 220 14.77 -17.26 4.35
N TRP A 221 14.57 -18.54 4.65
CA TRP A 221 13.24 -19.14 4.83
C TRP A 221 12.45 -18.49 5.97
N ILE A 222 13.04 -18.37 7.16
CA ILE A 222 12.39 -17.80 8.34
C ILE A 222 12.08 -16.32 8.13
N ALA A 223 13.00 -15.57 7.50
CA ALA A 223 12.75 -14.19 7.15
C ALA A 223 11.57 -14.07 6.17
N ASN A 224 11.51 -14.91 5.13
CA ASN A 224 10.37 -14.94 4.21
C ASN A 224 9.05 -15.22 4.95
N LEU A 225 9.03 -16.17 5.88
CA LEU A 225 7.86 -16.47 6.70
C LEU A 225 7.42 -15.24 7.53
N LEU A 226 8.34 -14.58 8.24
CA LEU A 226 8.01 -13.41 9.06
C LEU A 226 7.49 -12.25 8.20
N PHE A 227 8.15 -11.95 7.08
CA PHE A 227 7.72 -10.90 6.18
C PHE A 227 6.39 -11.22 5.50
N ALA A 228 6.10 -12.49 5.24
CA ALA A 228 4.81 -12.91 4.75
C ALA A 228 3.71 -12.69 5.82
N ILE A 229 3.95 -13.00 7.10
CA ILE A 229 3.03 -12.63 8.21
C ILE A 229 2.87 -11.11 8.30
N TYR A 230 3.95 -10.36 8.16
CA TYR A 230 3.88 -8.89 8.12
C TYR A 230 3.01 -8.40 6.95
N ASN A 231 3.09 -9.01 5.77
CA ASN A 231 2.31 -8.64 4.60
C ASN A 231 0.83 -9.07 4.66
N VAL A 232 0.47 -10.00 5.55
CA VAL A 232 -0.96 -10.36 5.82
C VAL A 232 -1.74 -9.16 6.35
N PHE A 233 -1.08 -8.24 7.05
CA PHE A 233 -1.69 -7.02 7.59
C PHE A 233 -1.30 -5.81 6.72
N GLY A 234 -2.31 -5.21 6.09
CA GLY A 234 -2.12 -4.07 5.20
C GLY A 234 -2.35 -2.73 5.90
N PHE A 235 -1.50 -1.75 5.62
CA PHE A 235 -1.75 -0.35 6.00
C PHE A 235 -1.66 0.52 4.74
N ALA A 236 -2.57 0.27 3.79
CA ALA A 236 -2.64 0.99 2.53
C ALA A 236 -3.36 2.35 2.70
N ASN A 237 -3.39 3.15 1.62
CA ASN A 237 -4.07 4.46 1.53
C ASN A 237 -5.62 4.35 1.53
N ASN A 238 -6.18 3.58 2.45
CA ASN A 238 -7.61 3.31 2.58
C ASN A 238 -8.41 4.61 2.81
N MET A 239 -7.83 5.58 3.53
CA MET A 239 -8.49 6.87 3.77
C MET A 239 -8.55 7.72 2.51
N GLU A 240 -7.53 7.66 1.65
CA GLU A 240 -7.54 8.36 0.37
C GLU A 240 -8.68 7.81 -0.52
N THR A 241 -8.77 6.50 -0.67
CA THR A 241 -9.85 5.86 -1.46
C THR A 241 -11.24 6.13 -0.88
N CYS A 242 -11.36 6.26 0.45
CA CYS A 242 -12.58 6.70 1.11
C CYS A 242 -12.96 8.13 0.68
N THR A 243 -12.00 9.05 0.64
CA THR A 243 -12.24 10.46 0.28
C THR A 243 -12.59 10.65 -1.19
N GLN A 244 -12.04 9.82 -2.08
CA GLN A 244 -12.39 9.83 -3.51
C GLN A 244 -13.89 9.58 -3.76
N ASN A 245 -14.56 8.91 -2.82
CA ASN A 245 -15.97 8.52 -2.93
C ASN A 245 -16.86 9.21 -1.87
N ILE A 246 -16.38 10.30 -1.27
CA ILE A 246 -17.03 10.91 -0.09
C ILE A 246 -18.32 11.67 -0.39
N SER A 247 -18.48 12.19 -1.60
CA SER A 247 -19.63 13.00 -2.01
C SER A 247 -20.23 12.43 -3.30
N PRO A 248 -21.53 12.49 -3.58
CA PRO A 248 -22.06 12.19 -4.90
C PRO A 248 -21.69 13.25 -5.96
N ASN A 249 -21.29 14.46 -5.56
CA ASN A 249 -20.93 15.54 -6.46
C ASN A 249 -19.46 15.44 -6.92
N VAL A 250 -19.23 15.27 -8.22
CA VAL A 250 -17.89 15.16 -8.83
C VAL A 250 -17.04 16.40 -8.57
N ARG A 251 -17.62 17.60 -8.63
CA ARG A 251 -16.87 18.85 -8.36
C ARG A 251 -16.38 18.89 -6.91
N GLU A 252 -17.23 18.50 -5.96
CA GLU A 252 -16.85 18.45 -4.55
C GLU A 252 -15.75 17.42 -4.29
N ARG A 253 -15.83 16.22 -4.93
CA ARG A 253 -14.74 15.22 -4.87
C ARG A 253 -13.41 15.79 -5.34
N ILE A 254 -13.40 16.54 -6.45
CA ILE A 254 -12.18 17.18 -6.96
C ILE A 254 -11.63 18.17 -5.93
N PHE A 255 -12.47 18.96 -5.27
CA PHE A 255 -12.02 19.89 -4.22
C PHE A 255 -11.47 19.19 -2.98
N VAL A 256 -12.14 18.14 -2.51
CA VAL A 256 -11.68 17.33 -1.37
C VAL A 256 -10.37 16.59 -1.71
N ARG A 257 -10.17 16.24 -2.98
CA ARG A 257 -8.93 15.60 -3.45
C ARG A 257 -7.79 16.59 -3.65
N SER A 258 -8.06 17.77 -4.20
CA SER A 258 -6.98 18.66 -4.64
C SER A 258 -6.29 19.39 -3.50
N TYR A 259 -7.05 19.93 -2.52
CA TYR A 259 -6.43 20.64 -1.41
C TYR A 259 -6.14 19.73 -0.21
N PRO A 260 -7.14 19.06 0.41
CA PRO A 260 -6.89 18.24 1.58
C PRO A 260 -5.83 17.15 1.37
N ILE A 261 -5.94 16.36 0.31
CA ILE A 261 -5.01 15.24 0.08
C ILE A 261 -3.60 15.76 -0.23
N LYS A 262 -3.46 16.85 -1.00
CA LYS A 262 -2.13 17.42 -1.29
C LYS A 262 -1.46 18.03 -0.08
N LEU A 263 -2.19 18.80 0.73
CA LEU A 263 -1.69 19.24 2.04
C LEU A 263 -1.32 18.05 2.93
N SER A 264 -2.04 16.94 2.79
CA SER A 264 -1.76 15.72 3.53
C SER A 264 -0.44 15.02 3.13
N HIS A 265 0.06 15.22 1.92
CA HIS A 265 1.37 14.65 1.54
C HIS A 265 2.55 15.39 2.19
N ILE A 266 2.35 16.64 2.64
CA ILE A 266 3.38 17.43 3.36
C ILE A 266 3.79 16.72 4.66
N PHE A 267 2.90 15.96 5.31
CA PHE A 267 3.25 15.20 6.52
C PHE A 267 4.40 14.21 6.27
N TYR A 268 4.39 13.52 5.13
CA TYR A 268 5.50 12.64 4.76
C TYR A 268 6.77 13.43 4.44
N SER A 269 6.67 14.57 3.75
CA SER A 269 7.81 15.43 3.43
C SER A 269 8.55 15.92 4.69
N ILE A 270 7.81 16.26 5.74
CA ILE A 270 8.37 16.63 7.05
C ILE A 270 9.17 15.45 7.62
N PHE A 271 8.60 14.25 7.61
CA PHE A 271 9.30 13.06 8.08
C PHE A 271 10.55 12.76 7.23
N SER A 272 10.46 12.84 5.91
CA SER A 272 11.61 12.61 5.01
C SER A 272 12.73 13.63 5.20
N MET A 273 12.43 14.84 5.68
CA MET A 273 13.42 15.85 6.04
C MET A 273 14.07 15.56 7.41
N ILE A 274 13.28 15.10 8.38
CA ILE A 274 13.75 14.81 9.74
C ILE A 274 14.56 13.51 9.80
N LEU A 275 14.17 12.49 9.02
CA LEU A 275 14.77 11.16 9.06
C LEU A 275 16.30 11.18 8.82
N PRO A 276 16.85 11.85 7.78
CA PRO A 276 18.30 11.97 7.59
C PRO A 276 19.03 12.64 8.76
N ILE A 277 18.39 13.60 9.44
CA ILE A 277 18.98 14.28 10.61
C ILE A 277 19.10 13.32 11.79
N ILE A 278 18.05 12.53 12.04
CA ILE A 278 18.07 11.47 13.06
C ILE A 278 19.18 10.46 12.75
N ILE A 279 19.25 10.03 11.48
CA ILE A 279 20.25 9.07 11.02
C ILE A 279 21.67 9.61 11.15
N GLY A 280 21.89 10.90 10.89
CA GLY A 280 23.20 11.54 11.06
C GLY A 280 23.72 11.50 12.51
N LYS A 281 22.83 11.34 13.50
CA LYS A 281 23.18 11.19 14.92
C LYS A 281 23.38 9.73 15.36
N LEU A 282 23.05 8.75 14.52
CA LEU A 282 23.25 7.33 14.81
C LEU A 282 24.72 6.92 14.58
N LYS A 283 25.23 5.98 15.39
CA LYS A 283 26.64 5.60 15.39
C LYS A 283 27.09 5.05 14.04
N TYR A 284 26.23 4.25 13.40
CA TYR A 284 26.48 3.63 12.10
C TYR A 284 25.59 4.22 10.99
N LYS A 285 25.05 5.43 11.19
CA LYS A 285 24.17 6.11 10.24
C LYS A 285 23.03 5.18 9.78
N TRP A 286 22.94 4.91 8.47
CA TRP A 286 21.89 4.09 7.85
C TRP A 286 21.98 2.60 8.21
N GLU A 287 23.16 2.14 8.65
CA GLU A 287 23.42 0.74 8.99
C GLU A 287 23.16 0.45 10.47
N ASP A 288 22.76 1.45 11.25
CA ASP A 288 22.48 1.26 12.67
C ASP A 288 21.16 0.50 12.87
N ILE A 289 21.20 -0.60 13.61
CA ILE A 289 20.02 -1.42 13.91
C ILE A 289 18.99 -0.64 14.73
N ALA A 290 19.42 0.40 15.46
CA ALA A 290 18.55 1.29 16.22
C ALA A 290 17.49 1.97 15.33
N LEU A 291 17.81 2.22 14.06
CA LEU A 291 16.87 2.75 13.06
C LEU A 291 15.64 1.84 12.92
N PHE A 292 15.87 0.54 12.76
CA PHE A 292 14.82 -0.45 12.54
C PHE A 292 14.16 -0.93 13.84
N LYS A 293 14.86 -0.88 14.98
CA LYS A 293 14.32 -1.23 16.30
C LYS A 293 13.40 -0.18 16.89
N TRP A 294 13.71 1.10 16.65
CA TRP A 294 13.08 2.20 17.37
C TRP A 294 12.54 3.27 16.43
N VAL A 295 13.38 3.86 15.57
CA VAL A 295 12.98 5.04 14.78
C VAL A 295 11.81 4.72 13.85
N ILE A 296 11.91 3.64 13.06
CA ILE A 296 10.85 3.24 12.12
C ILE A 296 9.58 2.77 12.87
N PRO A 297 9.66 1.86 13.86
CA PRO A 297 8.47 1.43 14.60
C PRO A 297 7.75 2.55 15.38
N ILE A 298 8.48 3.41 16.07
CA ILE A 298 7.89 4.52 16.84
C ILE A 298 7.23 5.53 15.90
N SER A 299 7.92 5.89 14.80
CA SER A 299 7.34 6.81 13.81
C SER A 299 6.06 6.24 13.22
N PHE A 300 6.09 4.96 12.82
CA PHE A 300 4.90 4.26 12.31
C PHE A 300 3.76 4.25 13.35
N LEU A 301 4.05 3.96 14.62
CA LEU A 301 3.06 3.98 15.70
C LEU A 301 2.38 5.35 15.83
N VAL A 302 3.15 6.44 15.81
CA VAL A 302 2.61 7.81 15.87
C VAL A 302 1.65 8.06 14.71
N PHE A 303 2.06 7.73 13.48
CA PHE A 303 1.20 7.92 12.30
C PHE A 303 -0.06 7.06 12.36
N VAL A 304 0.03 5.80 12.80
CA VAL A 304 -1.14 4.92 12.96
C VAL A 304 -2.12 5.49 13.98
N VAL A 305 -1.65 5.92 15.14
CA VAL A 305 -2.52 6.50 16.19
C VAL A 305 -3.24 7.73 15.65
N LEU A 306 -2.52 8.66 15.02
CA LEU A 306 -3.11 9.85 14.42
C LEU A 306 -4.14 9.47 13.34
N THR A 307 -3.79 8.55 12.45
CA THR A 307 -4.71 8.05 11.42
C THR A 307 -6.00 7.50 12.04
N LEU A 308 -5.93 6.68 13.09
CA LEU A 308 -7.12 6.09 13.72
C LEU A 308 -7.99 7.15 14.40
N VAL A 309 -7.40 8.14 15.08
CA VAL A 309 -8.14 9.23 15.72
C VAL A 309 -8.93 10.06 14.70
N PHE A 310 -8.30 10.43 13.59
CA PHE A 310 -8.95 11.26 12.57
C PHE A 310 -9.86 10.44 11.63
N ALA A 311 -9.53 9.18 11.35
CA ALA A 311 -10.38 8.29 10.55
C ALA A 311 -11.75 8.03 11.19
N GLY A 312 -11.83 8.03 12.53
CA GLY A 312 -13.09 7.94 13.27
C GLY A 312 -14.00 9.16 13.08
N ARG A 313 -13.44 10.32 12.70
CA ARG A 313 -14.18 11.58 12.55
C ARG A 313 -14.70 11.82 11.12
N VAL A 314 -14.02 11.26 10.12
CA VAL A 314 -14.49 11.28 8.72
C VAL A 314 -15.78 10.48 8.61
N LYS A 315 -16.73 10.81 7.73
CA LYS A 315 -17.94 10.01 7.49
C LYS A 315 -17.91 9.42 6.09
N GLU A 316 -18.02 8.10 6.01
CA GLU A 316 -18.19 7.41 4.74
C GLU A 316 -19.65 7.51 4.31
N ARG A 317 -19.94 8.25 3.23
CA ARG A 317 -21.31 8.59 2.81
C ARG A 317 -21.84 7.75 1.66
N ILE A 318 -21.11 6.73 1.23
CA ILE A 318 -21.55 5.88 0.11
C ILE A 318 -22.81 5.14 0.58
N PRO A 319 -23.98 5.38 -0.04
CA PRO A 319 -25.18 4.64 0.31
C PRO A 319 -24.96 3.20 -0.15
N GLN A 320 -24.60 2.33 0.80
CA GLN A 320 -24.66 0.91 0.54
C GLN A 320 -26.13 0.51 0.66
N PRO A 321 -26.75 -0.08 -0.38
CA PRO A 321 -28.06 -0.66 -0.21
C PRO A 321 -27.99 -1.69 0.93
N PRO A 322 -29.09 -1.85 1.70
CA PRO A 322 -29.20 -2.93 2.68
C PRO A 322 -28.77 -4.25 2.04
N LEU A 323 -28.11 -5.13 2.81
CA LEU A 323 -27.58 -6.41 2.31
C LEU A 323 -28.56 -7.14 1.37
N GLU A 324 -29.85 -7.09 1.70
CA GLU A 324 -30.96 -7.77 1.04
C GLU A 324 -31.30 -7.22 -0.34
N LYS A 325 -30.91 -5.98 -0.67
CA LYS A 325 -31.21 -5.30 -1.95
C LYS A 325 -29.98 -5.14 -2.84
N LYS A 326 -28.85 -5.78 -2.50
CA LYS A 326 -27.65 -5.75 -3.33
C LYS A 326 -27.86 -6.61 -4.57
N VAL A 327 -28.03 -5.96 -5.73
CA VAL A 327 -28.02 -6.61 -7.04
C VAL A 327 -26.66 -7.24 -7.24
N GLN A 328 -26.61 -8.57 -7.41
CA GLN A 328 -25.39 -9.27 -7.76
C GLN A 328 -25.11 -9.05 -9.23
N ILE A 329 -23.98 -8.41 -9.53
CA ILE A 329 -23.47 -8.31 -10.89
C ILE A 329 -22.58 -9.53 -11.10
N ASN A 330 -22.78 -10.24 -12.21
CA ASN A 330 -21.89 -11.33 -12.58
C ASN A 330 -20.49 -10.77 -12.88
N PHE A 331 -19.52 -11.17 -12.07
CA PHE A 331 -18.13 -10.74 -12.20
C PHE A 331 -17.57 -10.97 -13.60
N TRP A 332 -17.84 -12.14 -14.19
CA TRP A 332 -17.34 -12.50 -15.52
C TRP A 332 -17.92 -11.60 -16.61
N ASP A 333 -19.20 -11.25 -16.53
CA ASP A 333 -19.84 -10.35 -17.49
C ASP A 333 -19.20 -8.95 -17.45
N GLY A 334 -18.91 -8.45 -16.23
CA GLY A 334 -18.18 -7.20 -16.04
C GLY A 334 -16.76 -7.26 -16.57
N MET A 335 -16.01 -8.30 -16.25
CA MET A 335 -14.61 -8.46 -16.69
C MET A 335 -14.49 -8.59 -18.21
N PHE A 336 -15.29 -9.45 -18.83
CA PHE A 336 -15.31 -9.61 -20.29
C PHE A 336 -15.85 -8.35 -20.99
N GLY A 337 -16.78 -7.62 -20.36
CA GLY A 337 -17.23 -6.31 -20.85
C GLY A 337 -16.09 -5.29 -20.93
N VAL A 338 -15.27 -5.19 -19.87
CA VAL A 338 -14.08 -4.31 -19.86
C VAL A 338 -13.04 -4.76 -20.89
N MET A 339 -12.77 -6.07 -20.99
CA MET A 339 -11.81 -6.60 -21.95
C MET A 339 -12.25 -6.45 -23.42
N ARG A 340 -13.53 -6.23 -23.70
CA ARG A 340 -14.00 -5.91 -25.06
C ARG A 340 -13.82 -4.44 -25.44
N ASN A 341 -13.50 -3.56 -24.47
CA ASN A 341 -13.39 -2.13 -24.72
C ASN A 341 -12.05 -1.76 -25.38
N ARG A 342 -12.10 -1.40 -26.66
CA ARG A 342 -10.92 -0.96 -27.42
C ARG A 342 -10.20 0.26 -26.82
N TYR A 343 -10.93 1.21 -26.25
CA TYR A 343 -10.34 2.43 -25.68
C TYR A 343 -9.55 2.11 -24.40
N TYR A 344 -10.02 1.13 -23.64
CA TYR A 344 -9.31 0.64 -22.47
C TYR A 344 -7.99 -0.02 -22.85
N TRP A 345 -7.98 -0.83 -23.92
CA TRP A 345 -6.74 -1.42 -24.43
C TRP A 345 -5.76 -0.38 -24.95
N ILE A 346 -6.24 0.62 -25.71
CA ILE A 346 -5.39 1.73 -26.18
C ILE A 346 -4.78 2.46 -24.97
N TYR A 347 -5.59 2.79 -23.96
CA TYR A 347 -5.10 3.44 -22.74
C TYR A 347 -4.12 2.56 -21.96
N THR A 348 -4.35 1.24 -21.92
CA THR A 348 -3.45 0.29 -21.26
C THR A 348 -2.10 0.21 -21.96
N VAL A 349 -2.08 0.17 -23.29
CA VAL A 349 -0.84 0.19 -24.09
C VAL A 349 -0.09 1.51 -23.91
N VAL A 350 -0.80 2.65 -23.96
CA VAL A 350 -0.20 3.96 -23.67
C VAL A 350 0.37 4.01 -22.25
N GLY A 351 -0.35 3.51 -21.25
CA GLY A 351 0.12 3.43 -19.87
C GLY A 351 1.32 2.50 -19.69
N LEU A 352 1.41 1.40 -20.46
CA LEU A 352 2.60 0.53 -20.47
C LEU A 352 3.82 1.27 -21.04
N LEU A 353 3.65 2.03 -22.12
CA LEU A 353 4.72 2.87 -22.67
C LEU A 353 5.16 3.96 -21.68
N ASP A 354 4.22 4.61 -21.00
CA ASP A 354 4.51 5.59 -19.95
C ASP A 354 5.22 4.95 -18.73
N SER A 355 4.88 3.71 -18.40
CA SER A 355 5.55 2.96 -17.32
C SER A 355 7.03 2.68 -17.63
N LEU A 356 7.40 2.48 -18.90
CA LEU A 356 8.79 2.36 -19.32
C LEU A 356 9.56 3.67 -19.11
N GLY A 357 8.90 4.81 -19.37
CA GLY A 357 9.43 6.14 -19.05
C GLY A 357 9.64 6.35 -17.55
N ASN A 358 8.69 5.91 -16.72
CA ASN A 358 8.84 5.93 -15.26
C ASN A 358 9.97 5.00 -14.76
N GLY A 359 10.27 3.91 -15.47
CA GLY A 359 11.44 3.06 -15.20
C GLY A 359 12.76 3.84 -15.29
N MET A 360 12.84 4.83 -16.17
CA MET A 360 14.00 5.74 -16.28
C MET A 360 14.18 6.60 -15.02
N LEU A 361 13.11 6.98 -14.31
CA LEU A 361 13.20 7.68 -13.02
C LEU A 361 13.86 6.81 -11.95
N ALA A 362 13.60 5.50 -11.94
CA ALA A 362 14.27 4.59 -11.00
C ALA A 362 15.77 4.50 -11.29
N PHE A 363 16.17 4.37 -12.56
CA PHE A 363 17.58 4.41 -12.96
C PHE A 363 18.25 5.74 -12.61
N THR A 364 17.55 6.85 -12.86
CA THR A 364 18.00 8.20 -12.53
C THR A 364 18.17 8.37 -11.02
N THR A 365 17.22 7.87 -10.24
CA THR A 365 17.27 7.87 -8.76
C THR A 365 18.43 7.03 -8.25
N VAL A 366 18.71 5.87 -8.85
CA VAL A 366 19.86 5.01 -8.52
C VAL A 366 21.18 5.70 -8.85
N LEU A 367 21.31 6.30 -10.04
CA LEU A 367 22.46 7.13 -10.43
C LEU A 367 22.68 8.27 -9.44
N TYR A 368 21.62 9.01 -9.07
CA TYR A 368 21.70 10.08 -8.08
C TYR A 368 22.03 9.57 -6.67
N LEU A 369 21.48 8.43 -6.24
CA LEU A 369 21.79 7.79 -4.96
C LEU A 369 23.27 7.44 -4.87
N TYR A 370 23.84 6.80 -5.90
CA TYR A 370 25.25 6.43 -5.87
C TYR A 370 26.18 7.64 -5.99
N THR A 371 25.79 8.68 -6.73
CA THR A 371 26.62 9.86 -6.98
C THR A 371 26.59 10.87 -5.82
N PHE A 372 25.43 11.09 -5.17
CA PHE A 372 25.23 12.16 -4.19
C PHE A 372 24.93 11.69 -2.76
N ARG A 373 24.81 10.39 -2.46
CA ARG A 373 24.55 9.93 -1.07
C ARG A 373 25.57 10.42 -0.04
N LEU A 374 26.80 10.68 -0.46
CA LEU A 374 27.88 11.11 0.43
C LEU A 374 27.79 12.59 0.82
N SER A 375 27.06 13.41 0.05
CA SER A 375 26.95 14.86 0.28
C SER A 375 25.75 15.28 1.12
N GLY A 376 25.08 14.32 1.80
CA GLY A 376 24.16 14.52 2.92
C GLY A 376 23.08 15.60 2.71
N ALA A 377 23.41 16.84 3.05
CA ALA A 377 22.54 18.01 2.90
C ALA A 377 22.17 18.29 1.44
N ALA A 378 23.12 18.24 0.50
CA ALA A 378 22.85 18.52 -0.92
C ALA A 378 21.87 17.50 -1.51
N TYR A 379 22.04 16.22 -1.17
CA TYR A 379 21.12 15.16 -1.56
C TYR A 379 19.71 15.36 -0.98
N SER A 380 19.61 15.74 0.30
CA SER A 380 18.30 15.98 0.94
C SER A 380 17.52 17.13 0.28
N ILE A 381 18.21 18.21 -0.12
CA ILE A 381 17.60 19.36 -0.79
C ILE A 381 17.15 18.99 -2.20
N ILE A 382 17.96 18.25 -2.95
CA ILE A 382 17.60 17.80 -4.31
C ILE A 382 16.37 16.86 -4.25
N VAL A 383 16.36 15.89 -3.34
CA VAL A 383 15.22 14.98 -3.17
C VAL A 383 13.96 15.75 -2.76
N ALA A 384 14.09 16.75 -1.89
CA ALA A 384 12.99 17.62 -1.52
C ALA A 384 12.47 18.43 -2.72
N LEU A 385 13.35 18.98 -3.56
CA LEU A 385 12.98 19.73 -4.76
C LEU A 385 12.29 18.85 -5.81
N VAL A 386 12.82 17.66 -6.08
CA VAL A 386 12.20 16.70 -7.00
C VAL A 386 10.82 16.27 -6.50
N SER A 387 10.69 16.02 -5.19
CA SER A 387 9.41 15.69 -4.57
C SER A 387 8.43 16.88 -4.59
N PHE A 388 8.94 18.11 -4.48
CA PHE A 388 8.14 19.33 -4.51
C PHE A 388 7.67 19.69 -5.93
N ALA A 389 8.45 19.40 -6.99
CA ALA A 389 8.15 19.79 -8.37
C ALA A 389 6.76 19.33 -8.86
N GLY A 390 6.27 18.18 -8.39
CA GLY A 390 4.92 17.69 -8.71
C GLY A 390 3.78 18.37 -7.95
N THR A 391 4.07 19.12 -6.89
CA THR A 391 3.05 19.67 -5.97
C THR A 391 2.34 20.93 -6.52
N PRO A 392 3.04 21.92 -7.12
CA PRO A 392 2.39 23.11 -7.66
C PRO A 392 1.38 22.82 -8.79
N PRO A 393 1.68 22.02 -9.84
CA PRO A 393 0.71 21.74 -10.91
C PRO A 393 -0.58 21.10 -10.37
N ASP A 394 -0.45 20.19 -9.40
CA ASP A 394 -1.57 19.52 -8.75
C ASP A 394 -2.43 20.47 -7.90
N LEU A 395 -1.82 21.42 -7.18
CA LEU A 395 -2.55 22.45 -6.42
C LEU A 395 -3.38 23.37 -7.33
N PHE A 396 -2.90 23.64 -8.54
CA PHE A 396 -3.61 24.45 -9.53
C PHE A 396 -4.60 23.64 -10.39
N THR A 397 -4.71 22.33 -10.22
CA THR A 397 -5.64 21.49 -10.98
C THR A 397 -7.11 21.97 -10.92
N PRO A 398 -7.69 22.36 -9.75
CA PRO A 398 -9.05 22.91 -9.69
C PRO A 398 -9.24 24.19 -10.50
N TYR A 399 -8.18 24.98 -10.63
CA TYR A 399 -8.20 26.21 -11.42
C TYR A 399 -8.22 25.89 -12.92
N PHE A 400 -7.38 24.95 -13.37
CA PHE A 400 -7.36 24.52 -14.77
C PHE A 400 -8.66 23.81 -15.18
N ILE A 401 -9.19 22.90 -14.36
CA ILE A 401 -10.46 22.18 -14.66
C ILE A 401 -11.66 23.13 -14.75
N LYS A 402 -11.64 24.27 -14.06
CA LYS A 402 -12.69 25.29 -14.17
C LYS A 402 -12.62 26.10 -15.46
N ARG A 403 -11.43 26.25 -16.05
CA ARG A 403 -11.19 27.12 -17.21
C ARG A 403 -11.08 26.37 -18.54
N PHE A 404 -10.58 25.14 -18.51
CA PHE A 404 -10.25 24.37 -19.70
C PHE A 404 -11.07 23.08 -19.78
N SER A 405 -11.41 22.68 -21.00
CA SER A 405 -12.04 21.38 -21.23
C SER A 405 -11.06 20.24 -20.94
N TYR A 406 -11.59 19.07 -20.60
CA TYR A 406 -10.77 17.88 -20.32
C TYR A 406 -9.83 17.53 -21.48
N LYS A 407 -10.29 17.71 -22.73
CA LYS A 407 -9.48 17.46 -23.93
C LYS A 407 -8.29 18.42 -24.04
N GLN A 408 -8.49 19.71 -23.74
CA GLN A 408 -7.41 20.71 -23.77
C GLN A 408 -6.36 20.44 -22.69
N ILE A 409 -6.79 20.04 -21.49
CA ILE A 409 -5.89 19.69 -20.38
C ILE A 409 -5.04 18.48 -20.74
N MET A 410 -5.63 17.44 -21.34
CA MET A 410 -4.90 16.23 -21.75
C MET A 410 -3.87 16.50 -22.84
N VAL A 411 -4.16 17.40 -23.78
CA VAL A 411 -3.17 17.82 -24.79
C VAL A 411 -2.01 18.57 -24.11
N PHE A 412 -2.30 19.47 -23.17
CA PHE A 412 -1.28 20.22 -22.44
C PHE A 412 -0.42 19.36 -21.48
N PHE A 413 -0.88 18.16 -21.14
CA PHE A 413 -0.16 17.25 -20.22
C PHE A 413 0.77 16.28 -20.98
N GLN A 414 0.56 16.10 -22.29
CA GLN A 414 1.36 15.21 -23.14
C GLN A 414 2.50 15.92 -23.88
N TYR A 415 2.54 17.25 -23.84
CA TYR A 415 3.66 18.08 -24.28
C TYR A 415 4.32 18.70 -23.06
#